data_AF-A0A252BQZ2-F1
#
_entry.id   AF-A0A252BQZ2-F1
#
_cell.length_a   1.000
_cell.length_b   1.000
_cell.length_c   1.000
_cell.angle_alpha   90.00
_cell.angle_beta   90.00
_cell.angle_gamma   90.00
#
_symmetry.space_group_name_H-M   'P 1'
#
loop_
_entity.id
_entity.type
_entity.pdbx_description
1 polymer ?
#
loop_
_entity_poly.entity_id
_entity_poly.type
_entity_poly.pdbx_seq_one_letter_code
_entity_poly.pdbx_strand_id
1 'polypeptide(L)'
;MSETVNDIRAEHDPLTALRQVSRTVHERVDQVYSRFNLSDPTSYGAFLQAHAKVLPAVEQWLATQHDLPAWRGRTDLLQRDLQTLGHALPTALDWHPPTRAGGALGALYVLEGSRLGGKMLSAQVGEGLPREYLSTAHEKGGWPAFLQMLRERLSTGDATYRAAVMDGVTATFDLFRKAAVTD
;
A
#
# COMPACT_ATOMS: atom_id res chain seq x y z
N MET A 1 35.70 14.29 7.34
CA MET A 1 35.55 13.96 5.91
C MET A 1 34.52 12.86 5.62
N SER A 2 34.11 12.01 6.59
CA SER A 2 33.04 11.01 6.37
C SER A 2 31.61 11.54 6.49
N GLU A 3 31.34 12.54 7.33
CA GLU A 3 29.97 13.07 7.50
C GLU A 3 29.45 13.80 6.26
N THR A 4 30.27 14.65 5.65
CA THR A 4 29.86 15.47 4.49
C THR A 4 29.54 14.64 3.24
N VAL A 5 30.19 13.49 3.05
CA VAL A 5 29.93 12.59 1.91
C VAL A 5 28.65 11.76 2.12
N ASN A 6 28.34 11.41 3.36
CA ASN A 6 27.07 10.76 3.70
C ASN A 6 25.89 11.73 3.61
N ASP A 7 26.09 13.00 3.97
CA ASP A 7 25.06 14.04 3.91
C ASP A 7 24.68 14.38 2.45
N ILE A 8 25.69 14.55 1.58
CA ILE A 8 25.46 14.76 0.13
C ILE A 8 24.80 13.54 -0.52
N ARG A 9 25.11 12.31 -0.09
CA ARG A 9 24.45 11.09 -0.59
C ARG A 9 23.00 10.96 -0.12
N ALA A 10 22.66 11.43 1.08
CA ALA A 10 21.30 11.43 1.60
C ALA A 10 20.42 12.48 0.91
N GLU A 11 20.99 13.64 0.58
CA GLU A 11 20.32 14.73 -0.16
C GLU A 11 19.92 14.33 -1.59
N HIS A 12 20.59 13.30 -2.17
CA HIS A 12 20.32 12.76 -3.50
C HIS A 12 19.71 11.34 -3.50
N ASP A 13 19.30 10.77 -2.34
CA ASP A 13 18.62 9.46 -2.33
C ASP A 13 17.22 9.62 -2.97
N PRO A 14 16.93 8.97 -4.11
CA PRO A 14 15.63 9.12 -4.77
C PRO A 14 14.45 8.63 -3.90
N LEU A 15 14.71 7.82 -2.87
CA LEU A 15 13.68 7.45 -1.90
C LEU A 15 13.26 8.60 -0.99
N THR A 16 14.08 9.64 -0.82
CA THR A 16 13.75 10.80 0.04
C THR A 16 12.51 11.52 -0.50
N ALA A 17 12.50 11.86 -1.80
CA ALA A 17 11.36 12.48 -2.45
C ALA A 17 10.11 11.58 -2.42
N LEU A 18 10.28 10.27 -2.66
CA LEU A 18 9.18 9.30 -2.63
C LEU A 18 8.55 9.22 -1.24
N ARG A 19 9.38 9.14 -0.19
CA ARG A 19 8.92 9.10 1.20
C ARG A 19 8.21 10.38 1.61
N GLN A 20 8.68 11.54 1.16
CA GLN A 20 8.04 12.82 1.45
C GLN A 20 6.63 12.91 0.84
N VAL A 21 6.50 12.56 -0.44
CA VAL A 21 5.20 12.49 -1.13
C VAL A 21 4.31 11.47 -0.42
N SER A 22 4.82 10.25 -0.23
CA SER A 22 4.11 9.15 0.43
C SER A 22 3.62 9.51 1.82
N ARG A 23 4.40 10.22 2.63
CA ARG A 23 4.01 10.62 4.00
C ARG A 23 2.78 11.52 3.97
N THR A 24 2.78 12.54 3.12
CA THR A 24 1.68 13.51 3.02
C THR A 24 0.36 12.84 2.61
N VAL A 25 0.41 11.90 1.66
CA VAL A 25 -0.80 11.18 1.22
C VAL A 25 -1.21 10.07 2.18
N HIS A 26 -0.25 9.43 2.86
CA HIS A 26 -0.49 8.45 3.91
C HIS A 26 -1.21 9.07 5.11
N GLU A 27 -0.78 10.22 5.59
CA GLU A 27 -1.43 10.94 6.71
C GLU A 27 -2.92 11.21 6.44
N ARG A 28 -3.28 11.53 5.19
CA ARG A 28 -4.68 11.72 4.78
C ARG A 28 -5.49 10.43 4.80
N VAL A 29 -4.86 9.30 4.45
CA VAL A 29 -5.47 7.97 4.55
C VAL A 29 -5.64 7.61 6.03
N ASP A 30 -4.60 7.74 6.85
CA ASP A 30 -4.67 7.48 8.28
C ASP A 30 -5.79 8.27 8.96
N GLN A 31 -5.94 9.55 8.62
CA GLN A 31 -7.00 10.40 9.18
C GLN A 31 -8.41 9.88 8.88
N VAL A 32 -8.68 9.38 7.67
CA VAL A 32 -10.01 8.84 7.34
C VAL A 32 -10.21 7.43 7.90
N TYR A 33 -9.15 6.64 8.02
CA TYR A 33 -9.20 5.28 8.56
C TYR A 33 -9.21 5.24 10.10
N SER A 34 -8.72 6.27 10.79
CA SER A 34 -8.68 6.33 12.26
C SER A 34 -10.06 6.32 12.92
N ARG A 35 -11.13 6.53 12.14
CA ARG A 35 -12.51 6.43 12.62
C ARG A 35 -12.96 5.00 12.88
N PHE A 36 -12.30 4.01 12.26
CA PHE A 36 -12.68 2.61 12.43
C PHE A 36 -12.16 2.07 13.76
N ASN A 37 -13.05 1.53 14.58
CA ASN A 37 -12.70 0.79 15.78
C ASN A 37 -12.46 -0.68 15.41
N LEU A 38 -11.20 -1.11 15.36
CA LEU A 38 -10.85 -2.49 14.98
C LEU A 38 -11.22 -3.54 16.05
N SER A 39 -11.59 -3.12 17.25
CA SER A 39 -12.09 -4.01 18.30
C SER A 39 -13.60 -4.27 18.19
N ASP A 40 -14.34 -3.43 17.46
CA ASP A 40 -15.77 -3.61 17.20
C ASP A 40 -15.98 -4.40 15.89
N PRO A 41 -16.70 -5.53 15.89
CA PRO A 41 -16.85 -6.39 14.71
C PRO A 41 -17.49 -5.66 13.51
N THR A 42 -18.46 -4.77 13.75
CA THR A 42 -19.15 -4.02 12.69
C THR A 42 -18.21 -3.00 12.07
N SER A 43 -17.54 -2.20 12.90
CA SER A 43 -16.58 -1.21 12.43
C SER A 43 -15.35 -1.85 11.78
N TYR A 44 -14.92 -3.02 12.24
CA TYR A 44 -13.84 -3.78 11.62
C TYR A 44 -14.26 -4.37 10.26
N GLY A 45 -15.48 -4.89 10.16
CA GLY A 45 -16.06 -5.29 8.87
C GLY A 45 -16.06 -4.15 7.86
N ALA A 46 -16.50 -2.95 8.26
CA ALA A 46 -16.47 -1.76 7.41
C ALA A 46 -15.04 -1.36 7.01
N PHE A 47 -14.06 -1.48 7.90
CA PHE A 47 -12.65 -1.29 7.59
C PHE A 47 -12.17 -2.27 6.49
N LEU A 48 -12.46 -3.56 6.64
CA LEU A 48 -12.08 -4.57 5.65
C LEU A 48 -12.80 -4.37 4.31
N GLN A 49 -14.08 -4.00 4.33
CA GLN A 49 -14.83 -3.68 3.12
C GLN A 49 -14.21 -2.47 2.39
N ALA A 50 -13.77 -1.44 3.11
CA ALA A 50 -13.06 -0.30 2.49
C ALA A 50 -11.76 -0.76 1.80
N HIS A 51 -10.97 -1.65 2.42
CA HIS A 51 -9.81 -2.25 1.74
C HIS A 51 -10.23 -3.08 0.52
N ALA A 52 -11.34 -3.82 0.61
CA ALA A 52 -11.82 -4.71 -0.45
C ALA A 52 -12.42 -3.98 -1.64
N LYS A 53 -12.88 -2.73 -1.47
CA LYS A 53 -13.23 -1.83 -2.56
C LYS A 53 -12.00 -1.44 -3.43
N VAL A 54 -10.77 -1.72 -2.98
CA VAL A 54 -9.52 -1.28 -3.63
C VAL A 54 -8.59 -2.43 -4.01
N LEU A 55 -8.21 -3.24 -3.02
CA LEU A 55 -7.12 -4.20 -3.13
C LEU A 55 -7.27 -5.17 -4.31
N PRO A 56 -8.45 -5.78 -4.58
CA PRO A 56 -8.59 -6.72 -5.68
C PRO A 56 -8.29 -6.10 -7.05
N ALA A 57 -8.81 -4.89 -7.30
CA ALA A 57 -8.61 -4.21 -8.57
C ALA A 57 -7.14 -3.83 -8.79
N VAL A 58 -6.47 -3.33 -7.74
CA VAL A 58 -5.05 -2.97 -7.81
C VAL A 58 -4.18 -4.21 -8.01
N GLU A 59 -4.40 -5.29 -7.27
CA GLU A 59 -3.64 -6.54 -7.40
C GLU A 59 -3.85 -7.19 -8.78
N GLN A 60 -5.09 -7.21 -9.29
CA GLN A 60 -5.38 -7.73 -10.63
C GLN A 60 -4.65 -6.94 -11.71
N TRP A 61 -4.61 -5.61 -11.61
CA TRP A 61 -3.85 -4.78 -12.54
C TRP A 61 -2.34 -4.98 -12.42
N LEU A 62 -1.79 -5.07 -11.19
CA LEU A 62 -0.37 -5.34 -10.98
C LEU A 62 0.04 -6.69 -11.58
N ALA A 63 -0.85 -7.68 -11.57
CA ALA A 63 -0.58 -9.00 -12.15
C ALA A 63 -0.41 -8.96 -13.69
N THR A 64 -0.91 -7.91 -14.36
CA THR A 64 -0.71 -7.72 -15.81
C THR A 64 0.59 -6.97 -16.12
N GLN A 65 1.37 -6.55 -15.12
CA GLN A 65 2.58 -5.75 -15.30
C GLN A 65 3.81 -6.64 -15.33
N HIS A 66 4.58 -6.58 -16.42
CA HIS A 66 5.74 -7.46 -16.62
C HIS A 66 7.03 -6.98 -15.96
N ASP A 67 7.13 -5.70 -15.60
CA ASP A 67 8.33 -5.09 -15.00
C ASP A 67 8.19 -4.84 -13.50
N LEU A 68 7.53 -5.76 -12.77
CA LEU A 68 7.48 -5.71 -11.31
C LEU A 68 8.43 -6.74 -10.69
N PRO A 69 9.03 -6.45 -9.52
CA PRO A 69 9.67 -7.50 -8.73
C PRO A 69 8.63 -8.56 -8.35
N ALA A 70 9.09 -9.74 -7.93
CA ALA A 70 8.18 -10.74 -7.37
C ALA A 70 7.42 -10.15 -6.16
N TRP A 71 6.11 -10.33 -6.16
CA TRP A 71 5.21 -9.85 -5.11
C TRP A 71 4.12 -10.89 -4.85
N ARG A 72 3.41 -10.76 -3.72
CA ARG A 72 2.31 -11.64 -3.35
C ARG A 72 1.06 -10.82 -3.07
N GLY A 73 -0.06 -11.21 -3.68
CA GLY A 73 -1.36 -10.63 -3.37
C GLY A 73 -1.88 -11.04 -1.99
N ARG A 74 -2.84 -10.28 -1.47
CA ARG A 74 -3.55 -10.55 -0.21
C ARG A 74 -5.06 -10.51 -0.38
N THR A 75 -5.58 -10.35 -1.61
CA THR A 75 -7.01 -10.37 -1.90
C THR A 75 -7.71 -11.61 -1.33
N ASP A 76 -7.13 -12.80 -1.51
CA ASP A 76 -7.73 -14.03 -0.99
C ASP A 76 -7.84 -14.04 0.55
N LEU A 77 -6.85 -13.47 1.24
CA LEU A 77 -6.85 -13.39 2.70
C LEU A 77 -7.89 -12.38 3.21
N LEU A 78 -7.99 -11.24 2.52
CA LEU A 78 -9.02 -10.24 2.79
C LEU A 78 -10.43 -10.79 2.56
N GLN A 79 -10.61 -11.57 1.49
CA GLN A 79 -11.87 -12.22 1.19
C GLN A 79 -12.26 -13.25 2.26
N ARG A 80 -11.31 -14.05 2.75
CA ARG A 80 -11.56 -15.01 3.84
C ARG A 80 -11.96 -14.29 5.12
N ASP A 81 -11.23 -13.24 5.52
CA ASP A 81 -11.56 -12.47 6.72
C ASP A 81 -12.98 -11.86 6.61
N LEU A 82 -13.35 -11.32 5.44
CA LEU A 82 -14.71 -10.82 5.19
C LEU A 82 -15.77 -11.91 5.26
N GLN A 83 -15.52 -13.08 4.65
CA GLN A 83 -16.45 -14.21 4.68
C GLN A 83 -16.68 -14.71 6.11
N THR A 84 -15.63 -14.76 6.94
CA THR A 84 -15.74 -15.11 8.36
C THR A 84 -16.60 -14.11 9.13
N LEU A 85 -16.59 -12.83 8.75
CA LEU A 85 -17.48 -11.79 9.30
C LEU A 85 -18.89 -11.79 8.69
N GLY A 86 -19.20 -12.69 7.74
CA GLY A 86 -20.49 -12.73 7.05
C GLY A 86 -20.66 -11.66 5.96
N HIS A 87 -19.57 -11.06 5.50
CA HIS A 87 -19.59 -10.07 4.43
C HIS A 87 -19.16 -10.68 3.08
N ALA A 88 -19.86 -10.29 2.02
CA ALA A 88 -19.40 -10.51 0.66
C ALA A 88 -18.30 -9.49 0.28
N LEU A 89 -17.52 -9.80 -0.76
CA LEU A 89 -16.62 -8.85 -1.37
C LEU A 89 -17.44 -7.71 -2.00
N PRO A 90 -17.20 -6.43 -1.64
CA PRO A 90 -17.90 -5.32 -2.24
C PRO A 90 -17.47 -5.11 -3.70
N THR A 91 -18.27 -4.40 -4.47
CA THR A 91 -17.86 -3.89 -5.79
C THR A 91 -16.64 -2.99 -5.63
N ALA A 92 -15.61 -3.23 -6.45
CA ALA A 92 -14.44 -2.38 -6.48
C ALA A 92 -14.82 -0.95 -6.92
N LEU A 93 -14.12 0.06 -6.38
CA LEU A 93 -14.26 1.42 -6.87
C LEU A 93 -13.80 1.52 -8.32
N ASP A 94 -14.48 2.36 -9.08
CA ASP A 94 -14.02 2.77 -10.41
C ASP A 94 -12.63 3.38 -10.29
N TRP A 95 -11.67 2.72 -10.92
CA TRP A 95 -10.26 3.09 -10.83
C TRP A 95 -9.64 3.17 -12.21
N HIS A 96 -8.92 4.26 -12.43
CA HIS A 96 -8.13 4.51 -13.62
C HIS A 96 -6.65 4.28 -13.28
N PRO A 97 -6.07 3.12 -13.65
CA PRO A 97 -4.69 2.82 -13.34
C PRO A 97 -3.73 3.79 -14.05
N PRO A 98 -2.59 4.15 -13.44
CA PRO A 98 -1.55 4.92 -14.10
C PRO A 98 -1.08 4.26 -15.40
N THR A 99 -0.99 5.03 -16.48
CA THR A 99 -0.64 4.48 -17.82
C THR A 99 0.85 4.55 -18.14
N ARG A 100 1.63 5.34 -17.39
CA ARG A 100 3.06 5.55 -17.62
C ARG A 100 3.91 4.47 -16.94
N ALA A 101 4.99 4.07 -17.60
CA ALA A 101 5.99 3.17 -17.04
C ALA A 101 6.52 3.71 -15.70
N GLY A 102 6.49 2.88 -14.66
CA GLY A 102 6.81 3.26 -13.27
C GLY A 102 5.59 3.37 -12.36
N GLY A 103 4.40 3.70 -12.90
CA GLY A 103 3.18 3.82 -12.09
C GLY A 103 2.82 2.56 -11.30
N ALA A 104 2.99 1.39 -11.92
CA ALA A 104 2.80 0.09 -11.27
C ALA A 104 3.76 -0.13 -10.08
N LEU A 105 5.01 0.30 -10.20
CA LEU A 105 5.98 0.19 -9.12
C LEU A 105 5.61 1.10 -7.94
N GLY A 106 5.06 2.29 -8.23
CA GLY A 106 4.52 3.19 -7.21
C GLY A 106 3.32 2.58 -6.46
N ALA A 107 2.38 1.99 -7.18
CA ALA A 107 1.26 1.29 -6.56
C ALA A 107 1.71 0.08 -5.72
N LEU A 108 2.66 -0.71 -6.24
CA LEU A 108 3.24 -1.83 -5.49
C LEU A 108 3.95 -1.35 -4.21
N TYR A 109 4.67 -0.22 -4.24
CA TYR A 109 5.26 0.38 -3.04
C TYR A 109 4.20 0.67 -1.96
N VAL A 110 3.01 1.15 -2.34
CA VAL A 110 1.90 1.39 -1.39
C VAL A 110 1.39 0.06 -0.81
N LEU A 111 1.16 -0.96 -1.64
CA LEU A 111 0.69 -2.25 -1.15
C LEU A 111 1.71 -2.94 -0.25
N GLU A 112 2.99 -2.92 -0.60
CA GLU A 112 4.06 -3.48 0.22
C GLU A 112 4.27 -2.68 1.52
N GLY A 113 4.18 -1.35 1.47
CA GLY A 113 4.24 -0.49 2.66
C GLY A 113 3.09 -0.75 3.63
N SER A 114 1.88 -0.98 3.10
CA SER A 114 0.68 -1.24 3.92
C SER A 114 0.77 -2.51 4.79
N ARG A 115 1.67 -3.46 4.48
CA ARG A 115 1.94 -4.63 5.34
C ARG A 115 2.57 -4.25 6.69
N LEU A 116 3.34 -3.17 6.73
CA LEU A 116 3.96 -2.68 7.96
C LEU A 116 2.90 -2.12 8.91
N GLY A 117 2.03 -1.25 8.38
CA GLY A 117 0.88 -0.73 9.10
C GLY A 117 -0.11 -1.83 9.48
N GLY A 118 -0.39 -2.76 8.55
CA GLY A 118 -1.27 -3.91 8.79
C GLY A 118 -0.85 -4.75 9.99
N LYS A 119 0.46 -5.01 10.14
CA LYS A 119 0.99 -5.72 11.32
C LYS A 119 0.76 -4.96 12.63
N MET A 120 0.82 -3.62 12.61
CA MET A 120 0.50 -2.81 13.79
C MET A 120 -1.00 -2.81 14.09
N LEU A 121 -1.83 -2.73 13.06
CA LEU A 121 -3.29 -2.76 13.17
C LEU A 121 -3.82 -4.12 13.60
N SER A 122 -3.18 -5.24 13.22
CA SER A 122 -3.62 -6.59 13.60
C SER A 122 -3.58 -6.84 15.12
N ALA A 123 -2.76 -6.08 15.85
CA ALA A 123 -2.71 -6.11 17.31
C ALA A 123 -3.90 -5.38 17.97
N GLN A 124 -4.61 -4.54 17.22
CA GLN A 124 -5.78 -3.79 17.68
C GLN A 124 -7.10 -4.50 17.34
N VAL A 125 -7.04 -5.55 16.51
CA VAL A 125 -8.21 -6.35 16.14
C VAL A 125 -8.75 -7.07 17.37
N GLY A 126 -10.07 -6.97 17.57
CA GLY A 126 -10.78 -7.58 18.70
C GLY A 126 -10.55 -9.08 18.83
N GLU A 127 -10.62 -9.59 20.06
CA GLU A 127 -10.46 -11.02 20.32
C GLU A 127 -11.52 -11.85 19.58
N GLY A 128 -11.10 -12.95 18.96
CA GLY A 128 -11.98 -13.83 18.18
C GLY A 128 -12.28 -13.35 16.75
N LEU A 129 -11.87 -12.14 16.35
CA LEU A 129 -12.06 -11.64 14.99
C LEU A 129 -10.96 -12.14 14.02
N PRO A 130 -11.29 -12.35 12.74
CA PRO A 130 -10.34 -12.81 11.72
C PRO A 130 -9.32 -11.70 11.39
N ARG A 131 -8.06 -12.07 11.14
CA ARG A 131 -6.98 -11.10 10.92
C ARG A 131 -5.87 -11.62 10.01
N GLU A 132 -6.16 -12.60 9.16
CA GLU A 132 -5.16 -13.15 8.23
C GLU A 132 -4.62 -12.05 7.30
N TYR A 133 -5.51 -11.20 6.79
CA TYR A 133 -5.17 -10.10 5.90
C TYR A 133 -4.17 -9.11 6.54
N LEU A 134 -4.47 -8.64 7.75
CA LEU A 134 -3.65 -7.67 8.47
C LEU A 134 -2.36 -8.28 9.03
N SER A 135 -2.40 -9.57 9.39
CA SER A 135 -1.24 -10.26 9.97
C SER A 135 -0.20 -10.68 8.93
N THR A 136 -0.51 -10.54 7.63
CA THR A 136 0.40 -10.89 6.53
C THR A 136 1.51 -9.85 6.39
N ALA A 137 2.58 -10.05 7.17
CA ALA A 137 3.78 -9.24 7.15
C ALA A 137 4.77 -9.68 6.05
N HIS A 138 5.77 -8.84 5.83
CA HIS A 138 6.96 -9.21 5.05
C HIS A 138 7.73 -10.35 5.73
N GLU A 139 8.33 -11.22 4.91
CA GLU A 139 9.42 -12.08 5.37
C GLU A 139 10.58 -11.23 5.92
N LYS A 140 11.43 -11.83 6.76
CA LYS A 140 12.57 -11.12 7.37
C LYS A 140 13.46 -10.52 6.27
N GLY A 141 13.55 -9.19 6.23
CA GLY A 141 14.34 -8.46 5.24
C GLY A 141 13.62 -8.15 3.92
N GLY A 142 12.39 -8.61 3.72
CA GLY A 142 11.61 -8.38 2.49
C GLY A 142 11.40 -6.89 2.19
N TRP A 143 10.97 -6.11 3.19
CA TRP A 143 10.78 -4.66 3.02
C TRP A 143 12.09 -3.89 2.72
N PRO A 144 13.19 -4.09 3.48
CA PRO A 144 14.50 -3.52 3.11
C PRO A 144 14.96 -3.89 1.70
N ALA A 145 14.79 -5.16 1.28
CA ALA A 145 15.18 -5.61 -0.06
C ALA A 145 14.33 -4.94 -1.15
N PHE A 146 13.02 -4.82 -0.94
CA PHE A 146 12.13 -4.08 -1.84
C PHE A 146 12.55 -2.60 -1.98
N LEU A 147 12.85 -1.93 -0.87
CA LEU A 147 13.31 -0.53 -0.90
C LEU A 147 14.65 -0.37 -1.61
N GLN A 148 15.57 -1.32 -1.47
CA GLN A 148 16.86 -1.28 -2.18
C GLN A 148 16.65 -1.39 -3.69
N MET A 149 15.83 -2.34 -4.15
CA MET A 149 15.48 -2.48 -5.57
C MET A 149 14.76 -1.22 -6.11
N LEU A 150 13.83 -0.65 -5.33
CA LEU A 150 13.13 0.57 -5.71
C LEU A 150 14.10 1.75 -5.85
N ARG A 151 15.06 1.89 -4.93
CA ARG A 151 16.11 2.90 -5.00
C ARG A 151 16.90 2.76 -6.30
N GLU A 152 17.33 1.54 -6.64
CA GLU A 152 18.09 1.28 -7.87
C GLU A 152 17.31 1.69 -9.12
N ARG A 153 16.03 1.32 -9.21
CA ARG A 153 15.16 1.70 -10.34
C ARG A 153 14.93 3.20 -10.44
N LEU A 154 14.77 3.91 -9.33
CA LEU A 154 14.59 5.36 -9.35
C LEU A 154 15.89 6.11 -9.71
N SER A 155 17.04 5.56 -9.32
CA SER A 155 18.36 6.11 -9.66
C SER A 155 18.68 5.99 -11.15
N THR A 156 18.27 4.90 -11.81
CA THR A 156 18.52 4.65 -13.23
C THR A 156 17.42 5.18 -14.15
N GLY A 157 16.20 5.34 -13.64
CA GLY A 157 15.08 5.91 -14.40
C GLY A 157 15.30 7.37 -14.78
N ASP A 158 14.63 7.83 -15.83
CA ASP A 158 14.61 9.25 -16.18
C ASP A 158 13.60 10.03 -15.30
N ALA A 159 13.48 11.34 -15.53
CA ALA A 159 12.55 12.18 -14.77
C ALA A 159 11.07 11.76 -14.97
N THR A 160 10.72 11.28 -16.17
CA THR A 160 9.37 10.85 -16.51
C THR A 160 8.99 9.59 -15.74
N TYR A 161 9.89 8.61 -15.68
CA TYR A 161 9.73 7.38 -14.91
C TYR A 161 9.58 7.69 -13.42
N ARG A 162 10.48 8.51 -12.85
CA ARG A 162 10.37 8.91 -11.44
C ARG A 162 9.04 9.58 -11.13
N ALA A 163 8.58 10.51 -11.98
CA ALA A 163 7.27 11.15 -11.83
C ALA A 163 6.13 10.12 -11.88
N ALA A 164 6.18 9.17 -12.81
CA ALA A 164 5.18 8.11 -12.91
C ALA A 164 5.12 7.22 -11.64
N VAL A 165 6.26 6.92 -11.01
CA VAL A 165 6.27 6.22 -9.71
C VAL A 165 5.54 7.05 -8.64
N MET A 166 5.79 8.36 -8.56
CA MET A 166 5.10 9.25 -7.61
C MET A 166 3.59 9.33 -7.88
N ASP A 167 3.19 9.37 -9.15
CA ASP A 167 1.79 9.36 -9.57
C ASP A 167 1.12 8.06 -9.15
N GLY A 168 1.79 6.91 -9.32
CA GLY A 168 1.30 5.61 -8.86
C GLY A 168 1.08 5.52 -7.35
N VAL A 169 2.02 6.06 -6.56
CA VAL A 169 1.86 6.19 -5.10
C VAL A 169 0.63 7.03 -4.76
N THR A 170 0.54 8.22 -5.34
CA THR A 170 -0.53 9.19 -5.05
C THR A 170 -1.90 8.65 -5.45
N ALA A 171 -2.02 8.09 -6.65
CA ALA A 171 -3.27 7.52 -7.15
C ALA A 171 -3.75 6.35 -6.28
N THR A 172 -2.84 5.49 -5.82
CA THR A 172 -3.19 4.34 -5.00
C THR A 172 -3.64 4.76 -3.60
N PHE A 173 -2.94 5.70 -2.95
CA PHE A 173 -3.39 6.24 -1.67
C PHE A 173 -4.72 6.98 -1.76
N ASP A 174 -4.95 7.78 -2.82
CA ASP A 174 -6.23 8.47 -3.01
C ASP A 174 -7.39 7.47 -3.21
N LEU A 175 -7.13 6.34 -3.87
CA LEU A 175 -8.12 5.27 -4.02
C LEU A 175 -8.52 4.66 -2.65
N PHE A 176 -7.56 4.34 -1.79
CA PHE A 176 -7.83 3.92 -0.40
C PHE A 176 -8.60 4.98 0.38
N ARG A 177 -8.20 6.26 0.27
CA ARG A 177 -8.90 7.37 0.93
C ARG A 177 -10.36 7.46 0.50
N LYS A 178 -10.64 7.35 -0.81
CA LYS A 178 -12.00 7.36 -1.37
C LYS A 178 -12.83 6.18 -0.88
N ALA A 179 -12.22 4.99 -0.82
CA ALA A 179 -12.90 3.78 -0.37
C ALA A 179 -13.32 3.84 1.09
N ALA A 180 -12.54 4.51 1.94
CA ALA A 180 -12.95 4.75 3.31
C ALA A 180 -14.15 5.71 3.39
N VAL A 181 -14.28 6.74 2.56
CA VAL A 181 -15.35 7.76 2.72
C VAL A 181 -16.64 7.48 1.95
N THR A 182 -16.66 6.45 1.11
CA THR A 182 -17.82 6.12 0.28
C THR A 182 -18.64 5.04 0.97
N ASP A 183 -19.94 5.30 1.20
CA ASP A 183 -20.90 4.32 1.72
C ASP A 183 -21.00 3.09 0.80
#